data_AF-A0A951WFT9-F1
#
_entry.id   AF-A0A951WFT9-F1
#
_cell.length_a   1.000
_cell.length_b   1.000
_cell.length_c   1.000
_cell.angle_alpha   90.00
_cell.angle_beta   90.00
_cell.angle_gamma   90.00
#
_symmetry.space_group_name_H-M   'P 1'
#
loop_
_entity.id
_entity.type
_entity.pdbx_description
1 polymer ?
#
loop_
_entity_poly.entity_id
_entity_poly.type
_entity_poly.pdbx_seq_one_letter_code
_entity_poly.pdbx_strand_id
1 'polypeptide(L)' 'MKFEPVTCKDVIIHICENLNEDIDSDRCRAIKHHIENCEKCREYGYSIECIIDWYREYDPDFTDTQHDALLKKLGLE' A
#
# COMPACT_ATOMS: atom_id res chain seq x y z
N MET A 1 21.28 -16.34 -10.01
CA MET A 1 20.72 -15.91 -8.72
C MET A 1 19.71 -16.96 -8.27
N LYS A 2 19.74 -17.38 -7.01
CA LYS A 2 18.74 -18.30 -6.44
C LYS A 2 17.75 -17.45 -5.65
N PHE A 3 16.50 -17.38 -6.12
CA PHE A 3 15.43 -16.70 -5.38
C PHE A 3 14.86 -17.65 -4.34
N GLU A 4 14.70 -17.17 -3.12
CA GLU A 4 13.97 -17.90 -2.09
C GLU A 4 12.47 -17.90 -2.42
N PRO A 5 11.74 -19.00 -2.14
CA PRO A 5 10.33 -19.11 -2.47
C PRO A 5 9.50 -18.15 -1.60
N VAL A 6 8.87 -17.16 -2.23
CA VAL A 6 7.99 -16.18 -1.57
C VAL A 6 6.61 -16.79 -1.34
N THR A 7 6.10 -16.66 -0.12
CA THR A 7 4.73 -17.04 0.23
C THR A 7 3.78 -15.85 0.20
N CYS A 8 2.47 -16.08 0.05
CA CYS A 8 1.48 -15.00 0.10
C CYS A 8 1.52 -14.23 1.43
N LYS A 9 1.94 -14.88 2.54
CA LYS A 9 2.09 -14.22 3.83
C LYS A 9 3.24 -13.20 3.81
N ASP A 10 4.34 -13.55 3.15
CA ASP A 10 5.48 -12.63 3.00
C ASP A 10 5.11 -11.40 2.18
N VAL A 11 4.24 -11.59 1.17
CA VAL A 11 3.69 -10.48 0.38
C VAL A 11 2.89 -9.53 1.25
N ILE A 12 1.98 -10.05 2.09
CA ILE A 12 1.14 -9.23 2.98
C ILE A 12 2.01 -8.46 3.98
N ILE A 13 2.91 -9.15 4.68
CA ILE A 13 3.82 -8.53 5.64
C ILE A 13 4.63 -7.44 4.98
N HIS A 14 5.16 -7.71 3.79
CA HIS A 14 5.98 -6.75 3.09
C HIS A 14 5.19 -5.51 2.64
N ILE A 15 4.00 -5.67 2.06
CA ILE A 15 3.15 -4.53 1.67
C ILE A 15 2.79 -3.68 2.90
N CYS A 16 2.45 -4.31 4.02
CA CYS A 16 2.06 -3.60 5.25
C CYS A 16 3.23 -2.86 5.92
N GLU A 17 4.44 -3.39 5.85
CA GLU A 17 5.61 -2.84 6.58
C GLU A 17 6.53 -1.97 5.69
N ASN A 18 6.57 -2.21 4.38
CA ASN A 18 7.67 -1.76 3.51
C ASN A 18 7.24 -0.84 2.36
N LEU A 19 6.01 -0.29 2.38
CA LEU A 19 5.65 0.85 1.52
C LEU A 19 6.56 2.09 1.71
N ASN A 20 7.56 2.01 2.60
CA ASN A 20 8.58 3.02 2.85
C ASN A 20 10.04 2.53 2.66
N GLU A 21 10.30 1.31 2.12
CA GLU A 21 11.65 0.75 1.94
C GLU A 21 12.11 0.62 0.46
N ASP A 22 13.40 0.30 0.27
CA ASP A 22 14.12 0.23 -1.01
C ASP A 22 13.49 -0.80 -1.99
N ILE A 23 12.85 -0.26 -3.03
CA ILE A 23 12.10 -0.97 -4.04
C ILE A 23 12.96 -1.91 -4.90
N ASP A 24 14.29 -1.73 -4.89
CA ASP A 24 15.23 -2.52 -5.69
C ASP A 24 15.89 -3.68 -4.91
N SER A 25 15.42 -3.99 -3.70
CA SER A 25 15.89 -5.16 -2.96
C SER A 25 15.51 -6.49 -3.66
N ASP A 26 16.34 -7.53 -3.45
CA ASP A 26 16.06 -8.89 -3.97
C ASP A 26 14.70 -9.42 -3.51
N ARG A 27 14.31 -9.06 -2.29
CA ARG A 27 13.03 -9.44 -1.70
C ARG A 27 11.86 -8.76 -2.41
N CYS A 28 11.96 -7.46 -2.69
CA CYS A 28 10.94 -6.73 -3.42
C CYS A 28 10.74 -7.29 -4.83
N ARG A 29 11.83 -7.62 -5.54
CA ARG A 29 11.77 -8.31 -6.84
C ARG A 29 11.06 -9.66 -6.78
N ALA A 30 11.37 -10.49 -5.79
CA ALA A 30 10.75 -11.79 -5.62
C ALA A 30 9.24 -11.68 -5.29
N ILE A 31 8.87 -10.69 -4.49
CA ILE A 31 7.47 -10.39 -4.15
C ILE A 31 6.70 -9.88 -5.36
N LYS A 32 7.29 -8.97 -6.15
CA LYS A 32 6.69 -8.49 -7.40
C LYS A 32 6.42 -9.66 -8.35
N HIS A 33 7.39 -10.55 -8.51
CA HIS A 33 7.21 -11.75 -9.33
C HIS A 33 6.08 -12.66 -8.81
N HIS A 34 5.96 -12.83 -7.48
CA HIS A 34 4.87 -13.61 -6.89
C HIS A 34 3.50 -12.96 -7.16
N ILE A 35 3.37 -11.64 -7.02
CA ILE A 35 2.12 -10.92 -7.28
C ILE A 35 1.71 -11.06 -8.75
N GLU A 36 2.64 -10.97 -9.70
CA GLU A 36 2.36 -11.10 -11.13
C GLU A 36 1.85 -12.51 -11.51
N ASN A 37 2.35 -13.55 -10.82
CA ASN A 37 2.10 -14.95 -11.17
C ASN A 37 1.09 -15.68 -10.26
N CYS A 38 0.71 -15.11 -9.12
CA CYS A 38 -0.32 -15.65 -8.24
C CYS A 38 -1.63 -14.87 -8.39
N GLU A 39 -2.66 -15.53 -8.94
CA GLU A 39 -3.99 -14.92 -9.19
C GLU A 39 -4.58 -14.24 -7.95
N LYS A 40 -4.59 -14.93 -6.80
CA LYS A 40 -5.12 -14.40 -5.54
C LYS A 40 -4.40 -13.14 -5.07
N CYS A 41 -3.08 -13.11 -5.20
CA CYS A 41 -2.27 -11.94 -4.80
C CYS A 41 -2.44 -10.79 -5.78
N ARG A 42 -2.59 -11.08 -7.07
CA ARG A 42 -2.87 -10.07 -8.11
C ARG A 42 -4.21 -9.38 -7.89
N GLU A 43 -5.27 -10.16 -7.69
CA GLU A 43 -6.61 -9.65 -7.40
C GLU A 43 -6.62 -8.82 -6.11
N TYR A 44 -5.93 -9.29 -5.08
CA TYR A 44 -5.83 -8.56 -3.82
C TYR A 44 -5.05 -7.25 -3.98
N GLY A 45 -3.90 -7.26 -4.68
CA GLY A 45 -3.14 -6.05 -4.97
C GLY A 45 -3.98 -5.01 -5.71
N TYR A 46 -4.71 -5.44 -6.73
CA TYR A 46 -5.65 -4.58 -7.46
C TYR A 46 -6.76 -4.01 -6.56
N SER A 47 -7.29 -4.81 -5.63
CA SER A 47 -8.30 -4.33 -4.69
C SER A 47 -7.76 -3.23 -3.77
N ILE A 48 -6.50 -3.34 -3.33
CA ILE A 48 -5.84 -2.31 -2.53
C ILE A 48 -5.62 -1.04 -3.35
N GLU A 49 -5.15 -1.16 -4.60
CA GLU A 49 -4.99 -0.02 -5.52
C GLU A 49 -6.32 0.72 -5.70
N CYS A 50 -7.41 -0.01 -5.99
CA CYS A 50 -8.75 0.57 -6.11
C CYS A 50 -9.18 1.30 -4.84
N ILE A 51 -8.97 0.70 -3.65
CA ILE A 51 -9.33 1.33 -2.38
C ILE A 51 -8.53 2.64 -2.18
N ILE A 52 -7.22 2.62 -2.45
CA ILE A 52 -6.37 3.82 -2.33
C ILE A 52 -6.86 4.91 -3.29
N ASP A 53 -7.14 4.55 -4.54
CA ASP A 53 -7.61 5.52 -5.53
C ASP A 53 -8.99 6.08 -5.14
N TRP A 54 -9.91 5.24 -4.66
CA TRP A 54 -11.19 5.72 -4.14
C TRP A 54 -11.03 6.67 -2.96
N TYR A 55 -10.12 6.41 -2.01
CA TYR A 55 -9.86 7.33 -0.92
C TYR A 55 -9.18 8.63 -1.37
N ARG A 56 -8.39 8.61 -2.44
CA ARG A 56 -7.75 9.80 -3.01
C ARG A 56 -8.74 10.66 -3.80
N GLU A 57 -9.62 10.01 -4.55
CA GLU A 57 -10.67 10.67 -5.34
C GLU A 57 -11.85 11.12 -4.46
N TYR A 58 -12.04 10.49 -3.31
CA TYR A 58 -13.03 10.90 -2.32
C TYR A 58 -12.62 12.23 -1.70
N ASP A 59 -13.14 13.31 -2.26
CA ASP A 59 -13.13 14.63 -1.64
C ASP A 59 -14.29 14.71 -0.63
N PRO A 60 -14.01 14.72 0.69
CA PRO A 60 -15.06 14.74 1.70
C PRO A 60 -15.62 16.14 1.93
N ASP A 61 -15.60 17.03 0.93
CA ASP A 61 -16.15 18.41 0.94
C ASP A 61 -16.03 19.06 2.33
N PHE A 62 -14.81 19.02 2.89
CA PHE A 62 -14.58 19.45 4.26
C PHE A 62 -14.77 20.96 4.34
N THR A 63 -15.64 21.39 5.24
CA THR A 63 -15.72 22.81 5.56
C THR A 63 -14.40 23.29 6.17
N ASP A 64 -14.05 24.56 5.95
CA ASP A 64 -12.84 25.17 6.52
C ASP A 64 -12.74 24.93 8.05
N THR A 65 -13.87 24.95 8.74
CA THR A 65 -13.93 24.69 10.18
C THR A 65 -13.52 23.25 10.54
N GLN A 66 -13.89 22.26 9.73
CA GLN A 66 -13.50 20.87 9.95
C GLN A 66 -12.03 20.65 9.62
N HIS A 67 -11.54 21.32 8.57
CA HIS A 67 -10.13 21.30 8.20
C HIS A 67 -9.25 21.90 9.31
N ASP A 68 -9.60 23.09 9.82
CA ASP A 68 -8.87 23.75 10.91
C ASP A 68 -8.90 22.93 12.21
N ALA A 69 -10.07 22.33 12.53
CA ALA A 69 -10.20 21.45 13.68
C ALA A 69 -9.32 20.19 13.56
N LEU A 70 -9.16 19.66 12.34
CA LEU A 70 -8.29 18.51 12.07
C LEU A 70 -6.81 18.90 12.21
N LEU A 71 -6.37 19.99 11.57
CA LEU A 71 -4.99 20.47 11.66
C LEU A 71 -4.57 20.73 13.10
N LYS A 72 -5.43 21.38 13.89
CA LYS A 72 -5.22 21.61 15.32
C LYS A 72 -5.10 20.30 16.12
N LYS A 73 -5.94 19.31 15.84
CA LYS A 73 -5.83 17.98 16.50
C LYS A 73 -4.55 17.25 16.15
N LEU A 74 -4.05 17.42 14.94
CA LEU A 74 -2.82 16.79 14.46
C LEU A 74 -1.57 17.59 14.86
N GLY A 75 -1.71 18.81 15.39
CA GLY A 75 -0.60 19.68 15.77
C GLY A 75 0.18 20.25 14.58
N LEU A 76 -0.52 20.46 13.46
CA LEU A 76 0.02 20.93 12.18
C LEU A 76 -0.42 22.37 11.86
N GLU A 77 -0.87 23.11 12.87
CA GLU A 77 -1.31 24.52 12.80
C GLU A 77 -0.16 25.53 12.74
#